data_AF-A0A6A4H137-F1
#
_entry.id   AF-A0A6A4H137-F1
#
_cell.length_a   1.000
_cell.length_b   1.000
_cell.length_c   1.000
_cell.angle_alpha   90.00
_cell.angle_beta   90.00
_cell.angle_gamma   90.00
#
_symmetry.space_group_name_H-M   'P 1'
#
loop_
_entity.id
_entity.type
_entity.pdbx_description
1 polymer ?
#
loop_
_entity_poly.entity_id
_entity_poly.type
_entity_poly.pdbx_seq_one_letter_code
_entity_poly.pdbx_strand_id
1 'polypeptide(L)'
;RKGLGEGTRSTSWIWMDSGGDLIDQEALEEGIRVEWCKTHARAERWSEEVVLLEEEMRHCLVTLDVKAKEWEQWAYYDGPLLVGADEEHREGVAAFAASQAAVMCRIASQFTVSW
;
A
#
# COMPACT_ATOMS: atom_id res chain seq x y z
N ARG A 1 -49.79 -31.86 -5.41
CA ARG A 1 -48.58 -31.44 -4.66
C ARG A 1 -48.04 -30.18 -5.36
N LYS A 2 -48.04 -29.03 -4.69
CA LYS A 2 -47.41 -27.80 -5.18
C LYS A 2 -45.89 -28.00 -5.11
N GLY A 3 -45.19 -27.87 -6.23
CA GLY A 3 -43.73 -27.90 -6.26
C GLY A 3 -43.17 -26.69 -5.52
N LEU A 4 -42.34 -26.92 -4.50
CA LEU A 4 -41.64 -25.90 -3.73
C LEU A 4 -40.30 -25.55 -4.38
N GLY A 5 -40.28 -25.32 -5.69
CA GLY A 5 -39.06 -24.98 -6.43
C GLY A 5 -38.92 -23.47 -6.58
N GLU A 6 -37.72 -22.91 -6.36
CA GLU A 6 -37.33 -21.53 -6.70
C GLU A 6 -37.29 -21.29 -8.23
N GLY A 7 -38.30 -21.73 -8.99
CA GLY A 7 -38.33 -21.66 -10.45
C GLY A 7 -38.43 -20.25 -11.04
N THR A 8 -38.51 -19.22 -10.20
CA THR A 8 -38.51 -17.80 -10.60
C THR A 8 -37.15 -17.13 -10.42
N ARG A 9 -36.14 -17.81 -9.87
CA ARG A 9 -34.81 -17.22 -9.69
C ARG A 9 -34.00 -17.41 -10.97
N SER A 10 -33.77 -16.32 -11.70
CA SER A 10 -32.84 -16.33 -12.83
C SER A 10 -31.43 -16.62 -12.30
N THR A 11 -30.77 -17.64 -12.84
CA THR A 11 -29.36 -17.95 -12.55
C THR A 11 -28.50 -16.71 -12.82
N SER A 12 -27.55 -16.40 -11.93
CA SER A 12 -26.65 -15.26 -12.13
C SER A 12 -25.85 -15.42 -13.43
N TRP A 13 -25.62 -14.32 -14.15
CA TRP A 13 -24.91 -14.29 -15.44
C TRP A 13 -23.48 -14.85 -15.36
N ILE A 14 -22.87 -14.86 -14.18
CA ILE A 14 -21.55 -15.47 -13.93
C ILE A 14 -21.55 -17.00 -14.12
N TRP A 15 -22.73 -17.62 -14.10
CA TRP A 15 -22.93 -19.05 -14.33
C TRP A 15 -23.50 -19.32 -15.72
N MET A 16 -23.49 -18.32 -16.61
CA MET A 16 -23.85 -18.47 -18.01
C MET A 16 -22.59 -18.47 -18.88
N ASP A 17 -22.62 -19.20 -19.98
CA ASP A 17 -21.61 -19.13 -21.02
C ASP A 17 -21.77 -17.84 -21.86
N SER A 18 -20.89 -17.65 -22.85
CA SER A 18 -20.96 -16.51 -23.77
C SER A 18 -22.22 -16.47 -24.65
N GLY A 19 -22.97 -17.59 -24.73
CA GLY A 19 -24.24 -17.71 -25.44
C GLY A 19 -25.47 -17.38 -24.57
N GLY A 20 -25.28 -17.21 -23.26
CA GLY A 20 -26.37 -16.95 -22.31
C GLY A 20 -27.06 -18.22 -21.79
N ASP A 21 -26.51 -19.40 -22.10
CA ASP A 21 -26.96 -20.67 -21.53
C ASP A 21 -26.19 -20.98 -20.25
N LEU A 22 -26.70 -21.84 -19.36
CA LEU A 22 -25.91 -22.29 -18.21
C LEU A 22 -24.63 -22.97 -18.70
N ILE A 23 -23.48 -22.62 -18.12
CA ILE A 23 -22.26 -23.39 -18.33
C ILE A 23 -22.53 -24.85 -17.93
N ASP A 24 -22.03 -25.77 -18.76
CA ASP A 24 -22.16 -27.19 -18.45
C ASP A 24 -21.43 -27.54 -17.14
N GLN A 25 -21.80 -28.69 -16.58
CA GLN A 25 -21.30 -29.13 -15.28
C GLN A 25 -19.77 -29.31 -15.29
N GLU A 26 -19.18 -29.72 -16.42
CA GLU A 26 -17.74 -29.95 -16.53
C GLU A 26 -16.97 -28.62 -16.53
N ALA A 27 -17.44 -27.64 -17.30
CA ALA A 27 -16.91 -26.28 -17.32
C ALA A 27 -17.08 -25.57 -15.97
N LEU A 28 -18.20 -25.79 -15.29
CA LEU A 28 -18.43 -25.29 -13.93
C LEU A 28 -17.43 -25.88 -12.93
N GLU A 29 -17.25 -27.21 -12.93
CA GLU A 29 -16.31 -27.89 -12.04
C GLU A 29 -14.86 -27.44 -12.29
N GLU A 30 -14.47 -27.29 -13.55
CA GLU A 30 -13.15 -26.79 -13.91
C GLU A 30 -12.96 -25.34 -13.48
N GLY A 31 -13.96 -24.48 -13.70
CA GLY A 31 -13.96 -23.10 -13.21
C GLY A 31 -13.81 -23.01 -11.69
N ILE A 32 -14.50 -23.89 -10.94
CA ILE A 32 -14.37 -23.97 -9.48
C ILE A 32 -12.96 -24.42 -9.07
N ARG A 33 -12.38 -25.42 -9.73
CA ARG A 33 -10.99 -25.85 -9.44
C ARG A 33 -9.99 -24.74 -9.69
N VAL A 34 -10.13 -24.02 -10.80
CA VAL A 34 -9.27 -22.88 -11.14
C VAL A 34 -9.39 -21.77 -10.09
N GLU A 35 -10.61 -21.38 -9.72
CA GLU A 35 -10.82 -20.36 -8.70
C GLU A 35 -10.35 -20.81 -7.31
N TRP A 36 -10.50 -22.08 -6.97
CA TRP A 36 -9.92 -22.65 -5.76
C TRP A 36 -8.39 -22.56 -5.77
N CYS A 37 -7.73 -22.97 -6.86
CA CYS A 37 -6.28 -22.86 -6.99
C CYS A 37 -5.79 -21.41 -6.87
N LYS A 38 -6.49 -20.45 -7.48
CA LYS A 38 -6.15 -19.01 -7.38
C LYS A 38 -6.32 -18.48 -5.96
N THR A 39 -7.44 -18.81 -5.31
CA THR A 39 -7.74 -18.36 -3.94
C THR A 39 -6.80 -19.01 -2.93
N HIS A 40 -6.49 -20.29 -3.09
CA HIS A 40 -5.48 -20.99 -2.30
C HIS A 40 -4.09 -20.37 -2.49
N ALA A 41 -3.65 -20.12 -3.73
CA ALA A 41 -2.35 -19.48 -3.98
C ALA A 41 -2.28 -18.06 -3.39
N ARG A 42 -3.40 -17.32 -3.35
CA ARG A 42 -3.47 -16.03 -2.65
C ARG A 42 -3.40 -16.20 -1.14
N ALA A 43 -4.08 -17.20 -0.58
CA ALA A 43 -4.05 -17.50 0.85
C ALA A 43 -2.64 -17.90 1.32
N GLU A 44 -1.94 -18.73 0.55
CA GLU A 44 -0.54 -19.12 0.84
C GLU A 44 0.41 -17.93 0.82
N ARG A 45 0.25 -17.00 -0.14
CA ARG A 45 1.07 -15.78 -0.21
C ARG A 45 0.72 -14.75 0.85
N TRP A 46 -0.51 -14.76 1.36
CA TRP A 46 -0.97 -13.76 2.33
C TRP A 46 -0.08 -13.72 3.58
N SER A 47 0.38 -14.88 4.09
CA SER A 47 1.27 -14.88 5.25
C SER A 47 2.62 -14.22 4.98
N GLU A 48 3.16 -14.36 3.76
CA GLU A 48 4.38 -13.67 3.36
C GLU A 48 4.13 -12.17 3.21
N GLU A 49 3.03 -11.79 2.57
CA GLU A 49 2.65 -10.38 2.37
C GLU A 49 2.45 -9.63 3.70
N VAL A 50 1.90 -10.29 4.73
CA VAL A 50 1.76 -9.71 6.07
C VAL A 50 3.13 -9.42 6.69
N VAL A 51 4.06 -10.38 6.64
CA VAL A 51 5.41 -10.20 7.20
C VAL A 51 6.18 -9.12 6.42
N LEU A 52 6.06 -9.09 5.09
CA LEU A 52 6.69 -8.07 4.27
C LEU A 52 6.15 -6.68 4.57
N LEU A 53 4.84 -6.54 4.82
CA LEU A 53 4.24 -5.26 5.15
C LEU A 53 4.73 -4.73 6.51
N GLU A 54 4.87 -5.60 7.51
CA GLU A 54 5.45 -5.23 8.81
C GLU A 54 6.90 -4.72 8.67
N GLU A 55 7.73 -5.42 7.89
CA GLU A 55 9.11 -5.00 7.65
C GLU A 55 9.20 -3.72 6.81
N GLU A 56 8.35 -3.56 5.80
CA GLU A 56 8.29 -2.33 5.00
C GLU A 56 7.94 -1.13 5.88
N MET A 57 7.03 -1.31 6.83
CA MET A 57 6.69 -0.23 7.77
C MET A 57 7.84 0.08 8.73
N ARG A 58 8.55 -0.93 9.19
CA ARG A 58 9.78 -0.76 9.98
C ARG A 58 10.83 0.04 9.19
N HIS A 59 11.03 -0.29 7.92
CA HIS A 59 11.94 0.43 7.03
C HIS A 59 11.50 1.87 6.74
N CYS A 60 10.20 2.10 6.57
CA CYS A 60 9.65 3.44 6.39
C CYS A 60 9.98 4.34 7.60
N LEU A 61 9.78 3.87 8.83
CA LEU A 61 10.10 4.63 10.04
C LEU A 61 11.59 4.95 10.15
N VAL A 62 12.47 3.97 9.90
CA VAL A 62 13.92 4.17 9.90
C VAL A 62 14.34 5.19 8.83
N THR A 63 13.76 5.09 7.63
CA THR A 63 14.06 6.01 6.53
C THR A 63 13.66 7.44 6.88
N LEU A 64 12.48 7.63 7.49
CA LEU A 64 12.03 8.96 7.92
C LEU A 64 12.93 9.57 9.00
N ASP A 65 13.39 8.77 9.96
CA ASP A 65 14.35 9.21 11.00
C ASP A 65 15.70 9.60 10.38
N VAL A 66 16.24 8.78 9.48
CA VAL A 66 17.48 9.10 8.76
C VAL A 66 17.31 10.40 7.96
N LYS A 67 16.19 10.57 7.24
CA LYS A 67 15.91 11.78 6.46
C LYS A 67 15.77 13.01 7.34
N ALA A 68 15.11 12.91 8.49
CA ALA A 68 15.01 14.01 9.44
C ALA A 68 16.40 14.48 9.90
N LYS A 69 17.29 13.53 10.26
CA LYS A 69 18.67 13.83 10.65
C LYS A 69 19.50 14.44 9.53
N GLU A 70 19.31 13.99 8.29
CA GLU A 70 19.96 14.61 7.11
C GLU A 70 19.54 16.09 6.97
N TRP A 71 18.24 16.38 7.13
CA TRP A 71 17.73 17.75 7.10
C TRP A 71 18.28 18.61 8.25
N GLU A 72 18.38 18.06 9.46
CA GLU A 72 19.01 18.75 10.60
C GLU A 72 20.47 19.10 10.33
N GLN A 73 21.22 18.21 9.66
CA GLN A 73 22.60 18.49 9.27
C GLN A 73 22.68 19.59 8.20
N TRP A 74 21.74 19.62 7.25
CA TRP A 74 21.71 20.64 6.21
C TRP A 74 21.39 22.05 6.73
N ALA A 75 20.76 22.17 7.91
CA ALA A 75 20.60 23.47 8.56
C ALA A 75 21.95 24.15 8.88
N TYR A 76 23.02 23.37 9.02
CA TYR A 76 24.39 23.83 9.27
C TYR A 76 25.30 23.63 8.06
N TYR A 77 24.73 23.43 6.87
CA TYR A 77 25.51 23.29 5.65
C TYR A 77 26.40 24.52 5.44
N ASP A 78 27.65 24.31 5.06
CA ASP A 78 28.63 25.37 4.76
C ASP A 78 29.42 25.01 3.50
N GLY A 79 28.69 24.64 2.44
CA GLY A 79 29.27 24.28 1.15
C GLY A 79 29.15 25.38 0.09
N PRO A 80 29.53 25.07 -1.17
CA PRO A 80 29.70 26.08 -2.23
C PRO A 80 28.47 26.94 -2.54
N LEU A 81 27.27 26.44 -2.24
CA LEU A 81 26.01 27.16 -2.48
C LEU A 81 25.80 28.35 -1.54
N LEU A 82 26.54 28.43 -0.43
CA LEU A 82 26.50 29.56 0.52
C LEU A 82 27.57 30.61 0.26
N VAL A 83 28.44 30.40 -0.75
CA VAL A 83 29.49 31.37 -1.09
C VAL A 83 28.83 32.64 -1.64
N GLY A 84 28.95 33.73 -0.89
CA GLY A 84 28.35 35.03 -1.25
C GLY A 84 26.88 35.17 -0.86
N ALA A 85 26.31 34.21 -0.12
CA ALA A 85 24.98 34.35 0.47
C ALA A 85 24.99 35.42 1.58
N ASP A 86 23.95 36.25 1.61
CA ASP A 86 23.69 37.16 2.72
C ASP A 86 23.07 36.40 3.90
N GLU A 87 23.05 37.05 5.07
CA GLU A 87 22.58 36.42 6.31
C GLU A 87 21.12 35.97 6.22
N GLU A 88 20.26 36.74 5.54
CA GLU A 88 18.85 36.41 5.32
C GLU A 88 18.69 35.10 4.54
N HIS A 89 19.52 34.88 3.51
CA HIS A 89 19.51 33.62 2.77
C HIS A 89 19.97 32.44 3.64
N ARG A 90 21.00 32.61 4.47
CA ARG A 90 21.48 31.56 5.38
C ARG A 90 20.40 31.18 6.40
N GLU A 91 19.75 32.17 6.99
CA GLU A 91 18.62 31.98 7.90
C GLU A 91 17.46 31.25 7.22
N GLY A 92 17.11 31.64 5.99
CA GLY A 92 16.05 31.00 5.22
C GLY A 92 16.33 29.53 4.92
N VAL A 93 17.57 29.19 4.54
CA VAL A 93 17.99 27.79 4.33
C VAL A 93 17.89 26.98 5.62
N ALA A 94 18.39 27.51 6.73
CA ALA A 94 18.32 26.84 8.02
C ALA A 94 16.87 26.62 8.48
N ALA A 95 16.01 27.65 8.35
CA ALA A 95 14.59 27.57 8.69
C ALA A 95 13.84 26.54 7.81
N PHE A 96 14.14 26.50 6.51
CA PHE A 96 13.55 25.52 5.61
C PHE A 96 13.98 24.09 5.95
N ALA A 97 15.27 23.87 6.20
CA ALA A 97 15.79 22.57 6.59
C ALA A 97 15.16 22.07 7.91
N ALA A 98 15.04 22.95 8.91
CA ALA A 98 14.35 22.64 10.16
C ALA A 98 12.87 22.29 9.95
N SER A 99 12.18 23.00 9.06
CA SER A 99 10.79 22.69 8.68
C SER A 99 10.67 21.30 8.04
N GLN A 100 11.59 20.93 7.14
CA GLN A 100 11.60 19.60 6.51
C GLN A 100 11.85 18.49 7.54
N ALA A 101 12.80 18.68 8.45
CA ALA A 101 13.02 17.73 9.55
C ALA A 101 11.75 17.53 10.39
N ALA A 102 11.07 18.63 10.75
CA ALA A 102 9.83 18.57 11.51
C ALA A 102 8.70 17.83 10.77
N VAL A 103 8.59 18.00 9.44
CA VAL A 103 7.62 17.27 8.61
C VAL A 103 7.90 15.77 8.65
N MET A 104 9.17 15.35 8.46
CA MET A 104 9.54 13.94 8.49
C MET A 104 9.26 13.30 9.85
N CYS A 105 9.63 13.97 10.94
CA CYS A 105 9.32 13.54 12.31
C CYS A 105 7.82 13.41 12.55
N ARG A 106 7.02 14.33 12.01
CA ARG A 106 5.56 14.27 12.12
C ARG A 106 4.97 13.07 11.37
N ILE A 107 5.44 12.80 10.15
CA ILE A 107 4.99 11.63 9.37
C ILE A 107 5.36 10.34 10.12
N ALA A 108 6.59 10.24 10.62
CA ALA A 108 7.03 9.08 11.41
C ALA A 108 6.18 8.87 12.66
N SER A 109 5.87 9.96 13.38
CA SER A 109 5.01 9.92 14.57
C SER A 109 3.60 9.45 14.22
N GLN A 110 3.04 9.90 13.10
CA GLN A 110 1.72 9.45 12.64
C GLN A 110 1.73 7.96 12.29
N PHE A 111 2.74 7.50 11.56
CA PHE A 111 2.86 6.09 11.18
C PHE A 111 3.05 5.18 12.38
N THR A 112 3.80 5.60 13.40
CA THR A 112 3.98 4.83 14.64
C THR A 112 2.68 4.63 15.43
N VAL A 113 1.68 5.49 15.23
CA VAL A 113 0.36 5.39 15.89
C VAL A 113 -0.63 4.59 15.04
N SER A 114 -0.54 4.68 13.71
CA SER A 114 -1.49 4.04 12.80
C SER A 114 -1.13 2.60 12.42
N TRP A 115 0.14 2.22 12.54
CA TRP A 115 0.69 0.90 12.25
C TRP A 115 1.10 0.20 13.53
#